data_AF-A0A0C2F8Q0-F1
#
_entry.id   AF-A0A0C2F8Q0-F1
#
_cell.length_a   1.000
_cell.length_b   1.000
_cell.length_c   1.000
_cell.angle_alpha   90.00
_cell.angle_beta   90.00
_cell.angle_gamma   90.00
#
_symmetry.space_group_name_H-M   'P 1'
#
loop_
_entity.id
_entity.type
_entity.pdbx_description
1 polymer ?
#
loop_
_entity_poly.entity_id
_entity_poly.type
_entity_poly.pdbx_seq_one_letter_code
_entity_poly.pdbx_strand_id
1 'polypeptide(L)'
;MSDDVREFRSPIIIHCSAGIGRTGSMVLLEHAIEVLQKGGALEEMSVYLLELRKQRNNSIQTDQQFLFVHQVLLTFFRQTGLIPECLYPLLEGFTTEYNSLTAGF
;
A
#
# COMPACT_ATOMS: atom_id res chain seq x y z
N MET A 1 -13.32 -1.25 -3.02
CA MET A 1 -14.08 -0.09 -3.53
C MET A 1 -14.79 -0.56 -4.78
N SER A 2 -16.10 -0.38 -4.88
CA SER A 2 -16.86 -0.64 -6.10
C SER A 2 -16.34 0.23 -7.23
N ASP A 3 -16.34 -0.30 -8.46
CA ASP A 3 -15.84 0.41 -9.65
C ASP A 3 -16.53 1.77 -9.88
N ASP A 4 -17.76 1.95 -9.37
CA ASP A 4 -18.53 3.20 -9.42
C ASP A 4 -17.79 4.41 -8.81
N VAL A 5 -16.94 4.20 -7.81
CA VAL A 5 -16.20 5.30 -7.16
C VAL A 5 -15.12 5.88 -8.07
N ARG A 6 -14.63 5.10 -9.05
CA ARG A 6 -13.51 5.47 -9.92
C ARG A 6 -13.93 6.26 -11.16
N GLU A 7 -15.23 6.40 -11.40
CA GLU A 7 -15.78 7.17 -12.52
C GLU A 7 -15.94 8.67 -12.20
N PHE A 8 -15.78 9.06 -10.94
CA PHE A 8 -15.91 10.45 -10.51
C PHE A 8 -14.64 11.26 -10.84
N ARG A 9 -14.81 12.33 -11.64
CA ARG A 9 -13.73 13.30 -11.96
C ARG A 9 -13.39 14.27 -10.82
N SER A 10 -13.91 14.04 -9.61
CA SER A 10 -13.69 14.90 -8.45
C SER A 10 -12.66 14.27 -7.50
N PRO A 11 -11.83 15.07 -6.80
CA PRO A 11 -10.87 14.54 -5.83
C PRO A 11 -11.55 13.71 -4.73
N ILE A 12 -11.00 12.54 -4.42
CA ILE A 12 -11.44 11.71 -3.29
C ILE A 12 -10.82 12.26 -2.00
N ILE A 13 -11.65 12.54 -1.00
CA ILE A 13 -11.19 13.00 0.31
C ILE A 13 -10.94 11.79 1.22
N ILE A 14 -9.69 11.64 1.67
CA ILE A 14 -9.30 10.63 2.65
C ILE A 14 -8.79 11.35 3.90
N HIS A 15 -9.37 11.05 5.06
CA HIS A 15 -8.93 11.63 6.33
C HIS A 15 -8.82 10.57 7.42
N CYS A 16 -8.06 10.90 8.47
CA CYS A 16 -8.07 10.16 9.72
C CYS A 16 -8.25 11.15 10.87
N SER A 17 -7.36 11.15 11.87
CA SER A 17 -7.26 12.21 12.87
C SER A 17 -6.38 13.35 12.35
N ALA A 18 -5.04 13.22 12.45
CA ALA A 18 -4.10 14.20 11.88
C ALA A 18 -4.00 14.17 10.34
N GLY A 19 -4.61 13.16 9.69
CA GLY A 19 -4.63 13.03 8.23
C GLY A 19 -3.27 12.74 7.60
N ILE A 20 -2.38 12.02 8.27
CA ILE A 20 -1.00 11.75 7.78
C ILE A 20 -0.60 10.26 7.85
N GLY A 21 -0.87 9.55 8.95
CA GLY A 21 -0.53 8.13 9.09
C GLY A 21 -1.40 7.21 8.22
N ARG A 22 -2.58 6.83 8.73
CA ARG A 22 -3.56 5.97 8.00
C ARG A 22 -3.96 6.53 6.64
N THR A 23 -4.14 7.86 6.56
CA THR A 23 -4.42 8.55 5.29
C THR A 23 -3.30 8.31 4.29
N GLY A 24 -2.03 8.49 4.70
CA GLY A 24 -0.89 8.26 3.82
C GLY A 24 -0.79 6.81 3.35
N SER A 25 -1.03 5.84 4.24
CA SER A 25 -1.02 4.42 3.89
C SER A 25 -2.08 4.08 2.83
N MET A 26 -3.30 4.60 2.96
CA MET A 26 -4.37 4.38 1.98
C MET A 26 -4.08 5.04 0.64
N VAL A 27 -3.57 6.28 0.65
CA VAL A 27 -3.20 7.00 -0.59
C VAL A 27 -2.08 6.25 -1.32
N LEU A 28 -1.06 5.79 -0.59
CA LEU A 28 0.05 5.05 -1.18
C LEU A 28 -0.39 3.69 -1.78
N LEU A 29 -1.27 2.98 -1.08
CA LEU A 29 -1.86 1.72 -1.56
C LEU A 29 -2.68 1.92 -2.83
N GLU A 30 -3.58 2.91 -2.84
CA GLU A 30 -4.42 3.17 -4.01
C GLU A 30 -3.56 3.55 -5.22
N HIS A 31 -2.55 4.40 -5.02
CA HIS A 31 -1.64 4.79 -6.09
C HIS A 31 -0.90 3.57 -6.70
N ALA A 32 -0.35 2.69 -5.87
CA ALA A 32 0.34 1.50 -6.35
C ALA A 32 -0.59 0.54 -7.11
N ILE A 33 -1.80 0.32 -6.59
CA ILE A 33 -2.81 -0.52 -7.26
C ILE A 33 -3.24 0.10 -8.60
N GLU A 34 -3.42 1.43 -8.65
CA GLU A 34 -3.78 2.15 -9.87
C GLU A 34 -2.69 2.03 -10.95
N VAL A 35 -1.41 2.14 -10.58
CA VAL A 35 -0.29 1.93 -11.51
C VAL A 35 -0.36 0.54 -12.14
N LEU A 36 -0.56 -0.49 -11.32
CA LEU A 36 -0.66 -1.88 -11.79
C LEU A 36 -1.88 -2.11 -12.68
N GLN A 37 -3.04 -1.56 -12.30
CA GLN A 37 -4.28 -1.69 -13.09
C GLN A 37 -4.19 -0.99 -14.45
N LYS A 38 -3.35 0.05 -14.57
CA LYS A 38 -3.04 0.69 -15.85
C LYS A 38 -1.96 -0.05 -16.65
N GLY A 39 -1.48 -1.20 -16.19
CA GLY A 39 -0.43 -2.00 -16.82
C GLY A 39 0.98 -1.46 -16.61
N GLY A 40 1.16 -0.53 -15.66
CA GLY A 40 2.47 -0.01 -15.27
C GLY A 40 3.24 -0.97 -14.36
N ALA A 41 4.56 -0.79 -14.30
CA ALA A 41 5.42 -1.47 -13.33
C ALA A 41 5.60 -0.60 -12.09
N LEU A 42 5.62 -1.22 -10.91
CA LEU A 42 5.95 -0.52 -9.68
C LEU A 42 7.45 -0.29 -9.55
N GLU A 43 7.82 0.92 -9.13
CA GLU A 43 9.13 1.21 -8.55
C GLU A 43 9.17 0.81 -7.07
N GLU A 44 10.34 0.97 -6.45
CA GLU A 44 10.52 0.86 -5.00
C GLU A 44 9.48 1.73 -4.26
N MET A 45 8.78 1.15 -3.29
CA MET A 45 7.71 1.86 -2.55
C MET A 45 8.19 3.12 -1.82
N SER A 46 9.49 3.21 -1.54
CA SER A 46 10.14 4.38 -0.95
C SER A 46 10.10 5.61 -1.87
N VAL A 47 10.14 5.42 -3.19
CA VAL A 47 10.04 6.49 -4.20
C VAL A 47 8.66 7.14 -4.12
N TYR A 48 7.61 6.32 -4.16
CA TYR A 48 6.23 6.78 -4.04
C TYR A 48 5.94 7.46 -2.69
N LEU A 49 6.50 6.93 -1.60
CA LEU A 49 6.40 7.57 -0.27
C LEU A 49 7.07 8.94 -0.25
N LEU A 50 8.24 9.08 -0.88
CA LEU A 50 8.93 10.37 -0.97
C LEU A 50 8.10 11.40 -1.73
N GLU A 51 7.51 11.02 -2.87
CA GLU A 51 6.61 11.90 -3.62
C GLU A 51 5.36 12.28 -2.82
N LEU A 52 4.76 11.33 -2.11
CA LEU A 52 3.63 11.60 -1.23
C LEU A 52 4.00 12.60 -0.12
N ARG A 53 5.19 12.48 0.46
CA ARG A 53 5.68 13.39 1.50
C ARG A 53 5.99 14.80 0.99
N LYS A 54 6.31 14.96 -0.31
CA LYS A 54 6.42 16.29 -0.94
C LYS A 54 5.07 17.02 -1.00
N GLN A 55 3.97 16.27 -1.15
CA GLN A 55 2.62 16.85 -1.20
C GLN A 55 2.00 17.02 0.20
N ARG A 56 2.28 16.08 1.12
CA ARG A 56 1.83 16.15 2.51
C ARG A 56 2.88 15.60 3.47
N ASN A 57 3.52 16.50 4.21
CA ASN A 57 4.60 16.18 5.13
C ASN A 57 4.18 15.12 6.17
N ASN A 58 5.14 14.27 6.56
CA ASN A 58 4.96 13.16 7.53
C ASN A 58 3.88 12.13 7.15
N SER A 59 3.50 12.05 5.87
CA SER A 59 2.65 10.95 5.39
C SER A 59 3.32 9.61 5.66
N ILE A 60 2.56 8.66 6.21
CA ILE A 60 3.05 7.41 6.81
C ILE A 60 4.07 7.71 7.92
N GLN A 61 3.61 7.69 9.17
CA GLN A 61 4.35 8.22 10.31
C GLN A 61 5.29 7.20 10.97
N THR A 62 5.00 5.91 10.84
CA THR A 62 5.73 4.85 11.52
C THR A 62 6.14 3.76 10.54
N ASP A 63 7.23 3.06 10.84
CA ASP A 63 7.71 1.95 10.03
C ASP A 63 6.66 0.84 9.94
N GLN A 64 5.89 0.61 11.00
CA GLN A 64 4.78 -0.34 10.99
C GLN A 64 3.70 0.02 9.96
N GLN A 65 3.39 1.30 9.77
CA GLN A 65 2.45 1.73 8.73
C GLN A 65 3.00 1.53 7.33
N PHE A 66 4.32 1.68 7.14
CA PHE A 66 4.97 1.42 5.86
C PHE A 66 5.08 -0.09 5.57
N LEU A 67 5.38 -0.89 6.59
CA LEU A 67 5.40 -2.34 6.51
C LEU A 67 4.00 -2.91 6.23
N PHE A 68 2.96 -2.33 6.83
CA PHE A 68 1.57 -2.65 6.50
C PHE A 68 1.25 -2.47 5.02
N VAL A 69 1.73 -1.39 4.39
CA VAL A 69 1.56 -1.18 2.93
C VAL A 69 2.17 -2.34 2.13
N HIS A 70 3.36 -2.79 2.49
CA HIS A 70 4.02 -3.92 1.83
C HIS A 70 3.24 -5.22 2.04
N GLN A 71 2.81 -5.51 3.27
CA GLN A 71 2.02 -6.70 3.58
C GLN A 71 0.75 -6.76 2.72
N VAL A 72 0.04 -5.63 2.59
CA VAL A 72 -1.19 -5.56 1.78
C VAL A 72 -0.87 -5.74 0.29
N LEU A 73 0.16 -5.07 -0.25
CA LEU A 73 0.53 -5.21 -1.66
C LEU A 73 0.95 -6.64 -2.01
N LEU A 74 1.78 -7.27 -1.18
CA LEU A 74 2.20 -8.64 -1.44
C LEU A 74 1.04 -9.63 -1.32
N THR A 75 0.12 -9.41 -0.38
CA THR A 75 -1.12 -10.19 -0.28
C THR A 75 -1.97 -10.01 -1.55
N PHE A 76 -2.09 -8.78 -2.04
CA PHE A 76 -2.78 -8.46 -3.28
C PHE A 76 -2.13 -9.16 -4.49
N PHE A 77 -0.79 -9.17 -4.60
CA PHE A 77 -0.09 -9.85 -5.70
C PHE A 77 -0.36 -11.36 -5.71
N ARG A 78 -0.37 -11.99 -4.54
CA ARG A 78 -0.75 -13.41 -4.41
C ARG A 78 -2.20 -13.64 -4.83
N GLN A 79 -3.13 -12.83 -4.34
CA GLN A 79 -4.57 -13.02 -4.61
C GLN A 79 -4.94 -12.78 -6.07
N THR A 80 -4.21 -11.90 -6.77
CA THR A 80 -4.46 -11.54 -8.17
C THR A 80 -3.59 -12.31 -9.17
N GLY A 81 -2.68 -13.17 -8.69
CA GLY A 81 -1.77 -13.92 -9.55
C GLY A 81 -0.73 -13.04 -10.27
N LEU A 82 -0.43 -11.85 -9.73
CA LEU A 82 0.58 -10.94 -10.30
C LEU A 82 2.02 -11.42 -10.06
N ILE A 83 2.22 -12.39 -9.17
CA ILE A 83 3.51 -13.03 -8.92
C ILE A 83 3.40 -14.54 -9.14
N PRO A 84 4.48 -15.20 -9.59
CA PRO A 84 4.49 -16.64 -9.79
C PRO A 84 4.39 -17.41 -8.47
N GLU A 85 3.76 -18.59 -8.51
CA GLU A 85 3.53 -19.42 -7.32
C GLU A 85 4.82 -19.86 -6.62
N CYS A 86 5.93 -19.92 -7.34
CA CYS A 86 7.24 -20.23 -6.75
C CYS A 86 7.70 -19.21 -5.71
N LEU A 87 7.13 -17.99 -5.70
CA LEU A 87 7.42 -16.96 -4.70
C LEU A 87 6.52 -17.02 -3.46
N TYR A 88 5.48 -17.87 -3.46
CA TYR A 88 4.57 -17.98 -2.31
C TYR A 88 5.27 -18.36 -0.99
N PRO A 89 6.26 -19.28 -0.96
CA PRO A 89 6.98 -19.57 0.28
C PRO A 89 7.73 -18.34 0.84
N LEU A 90 8.29 -17.50 -0.02
CA LEU A 90 8.97 -16.26 0.40
C LEU A 90 7.97 -15.26 1.00
N LEU A 91 6.80 -15.11 0.37
CA LEU A 91 5.71 -14.28 0.88
C LEU A 91 5.18 -14.78 2.23
N GLU A 92 5.05 -16.08 2.40
CA GLU A 92 4.62 -16.68 3.67
C GLU A 92 5.65 -16.46 4.77
N GLY A 93 6.94 -16.53 4.44
CA GLY A 93 8.04 -16.15 5.34
C GLY A 93 7.92 -14.69 5.78
N PHE A 94 7.78 -13.78 4.82
CA PHE A 94 7.59 -12.35 5.11
C PHE A 94 6.35 -12.11 5.98
N THR A 95 5.21 -12.73 5.66
CA THR A 95 3.96 -12.57 6.40
C THR A 95 4.08 -13.10 7.83
N THR A 96 4.80 -14.20 8.03
CA THR A 96 5.04 -14.78 9.35
C THR A 96 5.88 -13.83 10.22
N GLU A 97 6.96 -13.29 9.67
CA GLU A 97 7.80 -12.32 10.36
C GLU A 97 7.04 -11.02 10.66
N TYR A 98 6.31 -10.50 9.67
CA TYR A 98 5.41 -9.35 9.83
C TYR A 98 4.45 -9.54 11.01
N ASN A 99 3.74 -10.67 11.05
CA ASN A 99 2.78 -10.97 12.11
C ASN A 99 3.49 -11.08 13.47
N SER A 100 4.66 -11.72 13.53
CA SER A 100 5.42 -11.84 14.77
C SER A 100 5.87 -10.48 15.31
N LEU A 101 6.27 -9.56 14.43
CA LEU A 101 6.72 -8.22 14.82
C LEU A 101 5.56 -7.27 15.14
N THR A 102 4.34 -7.58 14.70
CA THR A 102 3.16 -6.71 14.85
C THR A 102 2.10 -7.24 15.82
N ALA A 103 2.24 -8.46 16.34
CA ALA A 103 1.27 -9.13 17.21
C ALA A 103 0.92 -8.40 18.53
N GLY A 104 1.68 -7.37 18.92
CA GLY A 104 1.51 -6.62 20.16
C GLY A 104 0.94 -5.20 19.99
N PHE A 105 0.48 -4.84 18.80
CA PHE A 105 -0.13 -3.54 18.49
C PHE A 105 -1.62 -3.67 18.19
#